data_AF-A0A0D9PCY8-F1
#
_entry.id   AF-A0A0D9PCY8-F1
#
_cell.length_a   1.000
_cell.length_b   1.000
_cell.length_c   1.000
_cell.angle_alpha   90.00
_cell.angle_beta   90.00
_cell.angle_gamma   90.00
#
_symmetry.space_group_name_H-M   'P 1'
#
loop_
_entity.id
_entity.type
_entity.pdbx_description
1 polymer ?
#
loop_
_entity_poly.entity_id
_entity_poly.type
_entity_poly.pdbx_seq_one_letter_code
_entity_poly.pdbx_strand_id
1 'polypeptide(L)'
;MTEASSGQVRTSSCIWASYVTLHGETYVSALSNEPAEELVFDTEMISTVGVMYIARGPLGVKKGLKIRNLRTDQHGNFQLPLWSAPFYRPGLMRYPLYPSSGPTRYNRLTINDPGTTGYSVAWNPARRALRIARHTAVDDVSCYANMGDDATAWLHIPISRGELLAGLWRRDCYLYRRNIVDFIVVTTAGRVHVLGQHPAPGQSYTYSRVAKLRRQRDYLFIDNSAGIRELALTPEPEEANETRNLRKPAPESCYPAITSVESFFYTFAPLANLDLIKTCSFEGVVTGLLFQYHDGSRASVGQVRLDWLGPEQQAPHEAIIRFAMSRTADQCPYVGSRPGVRGAFGEELASRQIRLGL
;
A
#
# COMPACT_ATOMS: atom_id res chain seq x y z
N MET A 1 -24.09 21.04 7.11
CA MET A 1 -22.75 21.44 7.59
C MET A 1 -22.71 21.13 9.07
N THR A 2 -21.92 20.15 9.48
CA THR A 2 -21.72 19.84 10.91
C THR A 2 -20.41 20.52 11.30
N GLU A 3 -20.46 21.55 12.12
CA GLU A 3 -19.27 22.20 12.65
C GLU A 3 -18.43 21.17 13.42
N ALA A 4 -17.11 21.21 13.22
CA ALA A 4 -16.20 20.43 14.05
C ALA A 4 -16.28 20.95 15.49
N SER A 5 -16.72 20.12 16.44
CA SER A 5 -16.71 20.52 17.84
C SER A 5 -15.26 20.65 18.31
N SER A 6 -14.85 21.84 18.71
CA SER A 6 -13.58 22.06 19.40
C SER A 6 -13.82 22.03 20.91
N GLY A 7 -12.92 21.38 21.64
CA GLY A 7 -12.96 21.29 23.10
C GLY A 7 -11.57 21.52 23.65
N GLN A 8 -11.48 22.29 24.75
CA GLN A 8 -10.22 22.57 25.44
C GLN A 8 -10.29 21.97 26.84
N VAL A 9 -9.25 21.22 27.20
CA VAL A 9 -9.07 20.66 28.55
C VAL A 9 -7.71 21.06 29.09
N ARG A 10 -7.61 21.20 30.41
CA ARG A 10 -6.37 21.47 31.13
C ARG A 10 -5.76 20.17 31.58
N THR A 11 -4.50 19.94 31.24
CA THR A 11 -3.73 18.75 31.65
C THR A 11 -3.24 18.83 33.09
N SER A 12 -3.46 19.96 33.77
CA SER A 12 -3.19 20.14 35.21
C SER A 12 -4.34 19.67 36.10
N SER A 13 -5.40 19.10 35.52
CA SER A 13 -6.57 18.59 36.24
C SER A 13 -7.00 17.27 35.63
N CYS A 14 -7.76 16.46 36.38
CA CYS A 14 -8.33 15.24 35.85
C CYS A 14 -9.10 15.51 34.55
N ILE A 15 -9.02 14.62 33.58
CA ILE A 15 -9.75 14.70 32.32
C ILE A 15 -10.71 13.53 32.26
N TRP A 16 -11.96 13.84 31.94
CA TRP A 16 -13.05 12.89 31.77
C TRP A 16 -13.55 12.91 30.33
N ALA A 17 -14.05 11.78 29.87
CA ALA A 17 -14.63 11.65 28.53
C ALA A 17 -16.10 11.26 28.60
N SER A 18 -16.88 11.83 27.68
CA SER A 18 -18.23 11.38 27.33
C SER A 18 -18.21 10.68 25.98
N TYR A 19 -19.19 9.80 25.74
CA TYR A 19 -19.19 8.97 24.55
C TYR A 19 -20.48 9.04 23.75
N VAL A 20 -20.38 8.73 22.45
CA VAL A 20 -21.51 8.54 21.54
C VAL A 20 -21.30 7.27 20.73
N THR A 21 -22.33 6.46 20.58
CA THR A 21 -22.25 5.24 19.76
C THR A 21 -22.87 5.49 18.39
N LEU A 22 -22.06 5.30 17.34
CA LEU A 22 -22.44 5.48 15.95
C LEU A 22 -22.12 4.20 15.18
N HIS A 23 -23.10 3.61 14.50
CA HIS A 23 -22.94 2.39 13.70
C HIS A 23 -22.28 1.21 14.46
N GLY A 24 -22.63 1.03 15.74
CA GLY A 24 -22.10 -0.05 16.58
C GLY A 24 -20.67 0.19 17.11
N GLU A 25 -20.11 1.37 16.86
CA GLU A 25 -18.78 1.78 17.32
C GLU A 25 -18.91 3.01 18.22
N THR A 26 -18.17 3.03 19.34
CA THR A 26 -18.27 4.12 20.33
C THR A 26 -17.15 5.14 20.13
N TYR A 27 -17.51 6.42 20.09
CA TYR A 27 -16.63 7.56 19.86
C TYR A 27 -16.66 8.52 21.06
N VAL A 28 -15.58 9.27 21.27
CA VAL A 28 -15.53 10.36 22.25
C VAL A 28 -16.35 11.53 21.69
N SER A 29 -17.38 11.93 22.44
CA SER A 29 -18.23 13.08 22.10
C SER A 29 -17.71 14.37 22.74
N ALA A 30 -17.13 14.29 23.94
CA ALA A 30 -16.57 15.43 24.65
C ALA A 30 -15.42 15.00 25.58
N LEU A 31 -14.49 15.93 25.82
CA LEU A 31 -13.51 15.87 26.90
C LEU A 31 -13.76 17.05 27.83
N SER A 32 -13.70 16.81 29.14
CA SER A 32 -13.93 17.83 30.17
C SER A 32 -12.97 17.64 31.34
N ASN A 33 -12.72 18.71 32.10
CA ASN A 33 -12.08 18.58 33.41
C ASN A 33 -13.07 18.27 34.54
N GLU A 34 -14.37 18.36 34.26
CA GLU A 34 -15.44 17.98 35.18
C GLU A 34 -15.75 16.48 35.08
N PRO A 35 -16.15 15.81 36.19
CA PRO A 35 -16.56 14.41 36.18
C PRO A 35 -17.60 14.09 35.11
N ALA A 36 -17.35 13.03 34.35
CA ALA A 36 -18.24 12.54 33.29
C ALA A 36 -18.30 11.00 33.30
N GLU A 37 -18.64 10.38 32.16
CA GLU A 37 -18.85 8.93 32.06
C GLU A 37 -17.61 8.11 32.43
N GLU A 38 -16.41 8.54 32.01
CA GLU A 38 -15.17 7.80 32.26
C GLU A 38 -14.03 8.76 32.60
N LEU A 39 -13.30 8.48 33.69
CA LEU A 39 -12.05 9.18 34.03
C LEU A 39 -10.98 8.67 33.09
N VAL A 40 -10.43 9.57 32.28
CA VAL A 40 -9.48 9.21 31.24
C VAL A 40 -8.08 9.75 31.50
N PHE A 41 -7.91 10.73 32.38
CA PHE A 41 -6.63 11.23 32.89
C PHE A 41 -6.76 11.63 34.36
N ASP A 42 -5.87 11.14 35.22
CA ASP A 42 -5.84 11.44 36.65
C ASP A 42 -4.53 12.16 36.99
N THR A 43 -4.63 13.31 37.65
CA THR A 43 -3.49 14.14 38.04
C THR A 43 -2.80 13.69 39.32
N GLU A 44 -3.46 12.93 40.19
CA GLU A 44 -2.93 12.58 41.51
C GLU A 44 -1.99 11.36 41.49
N MET A 45 -1.95 10.61 40.38
CA MET A 45 -1.12 9.41 40.22
C MET A 45 0.25 9.62 39.54
N ILE A 46 0.68 10.86 39.33
CA ILE A 46 1.79 11.18 38.39
C ILE A 46 3.12 11.41 39.13
N SER A 47 4.05 10.45 39.10
CA SER A 47 5.47 10.69 39.42
C SER A 47 6.38 10.86 38.19
N THR A 48 5.85 10.77 36.96
CA THR A 48 6.61 10.95 35.69
C THR A 48 5.69 11.32 34.53
N VAL A 49 6.24 11.99 33.51
CA VAL A 49 5.59 12.46 32.26
C VAL A 49 4.41 11.57 31.80
N GLY A 50 3.19 12.11 31.87
CA GLY A 50 1.98 11.44 31.39
C GLY A 50 1.84 11.56 29.87
N VAL A 51 1.58 10.44 29.19
CA VAL A 51 1.33 10.41 27.73
C VAL A 51 -0.12 9.99 27.49
N MET A 52 -0.86 10.79 26.73
CA MET A 52 -2.25 10.53 26.34
C MET A 52 -2.31 9.83 24.98
N TYR A 53 -2.94 8.65 24.93
CA TYR A 53 -3.12 7.90 23.68
C TYR A 53 -4.56 8.05 23.17
N ILE A 54 -4.71 8.44 21.91
CA ILE A 54 -6.01 8.71 21.27
C ILE A 54 -6.17 7.79 20.07
N ALA A 55 -7.17 6.90 20.10
CA ALA A 55 -7.53 6.08 18.94
C ALA A 55 -8.43 6.89 18.00
N ARG A 56 -8.10 7.00 16.70
CA ARG A 56 -8.95 7.68 15.71
C ARG A 56 -9.56 6.67 14.74
N GLY A 57 -10.88 6.64 14.67
CA GLY A 57 -11.66 5.94 13.64
C GLY A 57 -12.10 6.88 12.51
N PRO A 58 -12.85 6.35 11.53
CA PRO A 58 -13.31 7.13 10.36
C PRO A 58 -14.16 8.35 10.72
N LEU A 59 -14.89 8.30 11.83
CA LEU A 59 -15.85 9.32 12.26
C LEU A 59 -15.34 10.22 13.41
N GLY A 60 -14.16 9.94 13.97
CA GLY A 60 -13.67 10.68 15.15
C GLY A 60 -12.80 9.83 16.07
N VAL A 61 -12.59 10.30 17.30
CA VAL A 61 -11.84 9.57 18.33
C VAL A 61 -12.68 8.42 18.88
N LYS A 62 -12.15 7.19 18.91
CA LYS A 62 -12.85 5.99 19.43
C LYS A 62 -12.70 5.84 20.95
N LYS A 63 -13.69 5.21 21.58
CA LYS A 63 -13.64 4.73 22.97
C LYS A 63 -12.54 3.69 23.13
N GLY A 64 -11.80 3.78 24.24
CA GLY A 64 -10.59 2.99 24.49
C GLY A 64 -9.40 3.81 24.96
N LEU A 65 -9.62 5.03 25.48
CA LEU A 65 -8.56 5.77 26.17
C LEU A 65 -8.17 4.96 27.41
N LYS A 66 -6.94 4.46 27.48
CA LYS A 66 -6.46 3.81 28.69
C LYS A 66 -5.03 4.23 28.98
N ILE A 67 -4.89 5.02 30.03
CA ILE A 67 -3.59 5.31 30.63
C ILE A 67 -3.12 4.03 31.31
N ARG A 68 -1.89 3.63 31.03
CA ARG A 68 -1.19 2.67 31.88
C ARG A 68 0.17 3.24 32.23
N ASN A 69 0.42 3.27 33.53
CA ASN A 69 1.67 3.61 34.19
C ASN A 69 2.85 2.93 33.47
N LEU A 70 3.62 3.67 32.67
CA LEU A 70 4.85 3.15 32.09
C LEU A 70 5.95 3.37 33.12
N ARG A 71 6.24 2.31 33.89
CA ARG A 71 7.49 2.24 34.64
C ARG A 71 8.61 2.08 33.62
N THR A 72 9.41 3.13 33.44
CA THR A 72 10.78 2.97 32.96
C THR A 72 11.60 2.60 34.18
N ASP A 73 11.92 1.31 34.34
CA ASP A 73 13.07 0.94 35.14
C ASP A 73 14.31 1.56 34.50
N GLN A 74 15.14 2.22 35.32
CA GLN A 74 16.33 2.95 34.87
C GLN A 74 17.47 2.01 34.43
N HIS A 75 17.17 0.80 33.97
CA HIS A 75 18.15 -0.18 33.52
C HIS A 75 17.71 -0.83 32.20
N GLY A 76 18.18 -0.26 31.10
CA GLY A 76 18.39 -1.02 29.85
C GLY A 76 17.22 -1.07 28.86
N ASN A 77 17.35 -0.27 27.80
CA ASN A 77 16.90 -0.57 26.43
C ASN A 77 15.59 -1.36 26.24
N PHE A 78 14.43 -0.70 26.32
CA PHE A 78 13.27 -1.13 25.52
C PHE A 78 12.45 0.07 25.02
N GLN A 79 12.36 0.21 23.69
CA GLN A 79 11.37 1.05 23.02
C GLN A 79 10.04 0.32 22.97
N LEU A 80 9.15 0.60 23.94
CA LEU A 80 7.77 0.12 23.85
C LEU A 80 7.05 0.83 22.69
N PRO A 81 6.32 0.11 21.82
CA PRO A 81 5.55 0.71 20.74
C PRO A 81 4.44 1.61 21.28
N LEU A 82 4.47 2.88 20.88
CA LEU A 82 3.61 3.96 21.40
C LEU A 82 2.21 4.00 20.75
N TRP A 83 1.82 2.99 19.96
CA TRP A 83 0.58 3.01 19.18
C TRP A 83 -0.05 1.61 19.12
N SER A 84 -1.35 1.55 18.76
CA SER A 84 -2.20 0.34 18.67
C SER A 84 -1.47 -0.87 18.10
N ALA A 85 -0.75 -1.56 18.97
CA ALA A 85 0.10 -2.62 18.56
C ALA A 85 -0.66 -3.93 18.70
N PRO A 86 -0.50 -4.85 17.74
CA PRO A 86 -1.24 -6.10 17.67
C PRO A 86 -0.89 -7.13 18.76
N PHE A 87 -0.26 -6.72 19.86
CA PHE A 87 0.37 -7.59 20.87
C PHE A 87 -0.55 -8.56 21.59
N TYR A 88 -1.87 -8.40 21.46
CA TYR A 88 -2.85 -9.30 22.07
C TYR A 88 -3.38 -10.37 21.11
N ARG A 89 -2.83 -10.50 19.89
CA ARG A 89 -3.26 -11.53 18.93
C ARG A 89 -2.34 -12.76 19.01
N PRO A 90 -2.84 -13.92 19.47
CA PRO A 90 -2.05 -15.15 19.49
C PRO A 90 -1.55 -15.52 18.08
N GLY A 91 -0.28 -15.94 18.00
CA GLY A 91 0.35 -16.34 16.74
C GLY A 91 0.67 -15.19 15.78
N LEU A 92 0.57 -13.93 16.22
CA LEU A 92 1.06 -12.80 15.44
C LEU A 92 2.59 -12.84 15.33
N MET A 93 3.08 -12.87 14.10
CA MET A 93 4.50 -12.84 13.77
C MET A 93 4.89 -11.46 13.23
N ARG A 94 6.12 -11.04 13.51
CA ARG A 94 6.69 -9.76 13.07
C ARG A 94 7.79 -10.01 12.05
N TYR A 95 7.80 -9.21 11.00
CA TYR A 95 8.69 -9.34 9.86
C TYR A 95 9.39 -8.00 9.60
N PRO A 96 10.55 -7.76 10.24
CA PRO A 96 11.31 -6.53 10.05
C PRO A 96 11.92 -6.50 8.66
N LEU A 97 11.89 -5.32 8.05
CA LEU A 97 12.39 -5.06 6.70
C LEU A 97 13.58 -4.12 6.75
N TYR A 98 13.51 -3.11 7.62
CA TYR A 98 14.60 -2.16 7.84
C TYR A 98 14.90 -2.03 9.33
N PRO A 99 16.19 -2.00 9.73
CA PRO A 99 16.56 -1.64 11.08
C PRO A 99 16.22 -0.17 11.34
N SER A 100 15.61 0.14 12.48
CA SER A 100 15.34 1.52 12.87
C SER A 100 15.25 1.66 14.38
N SER A 101 15.75 2.79 14.88
CA SER A 101 15.76 3.18 16.30
C SER A 101 14.65 4.17 16.67
N GLY A 102 13.73 4.48 15.75
CA GLY A 102 12.61 5.40 15.99
C GLY A 102 11.32 4.66 16.38
N PRO A 103 10.39 5.31 17.10
CA PRO A 103 9.16 4.67 17.58
C PRO A 103 8.34 4.06 16.44
N THR A 104 7.75 2.89 16.68
CA THR A 104 6.93 2.15 15.70
C THR A 104 5.49 2.66 15.67
N ARG A 105 4.93 2.80 14.47
CA ARG A 105 3.55 3.25 14.24
C ARG A 105 2.83 2.24 13.35
N TYR A 106 2.17 1.26 13.97
CA TYR A 106 1.38 0.28 13.23
C TYR A 106 0.04 0.85 12.81
N ASN A 107 -0.19 0.84 11.50
CA ASN A 107 -1.51 0.99 10.90
C ASN A 107 -2.07 -0.37 10.51
N ARG A 108 -3.38 -0.53 10.65
CA ARG A 108 -4.08 -1.77 10.30
C ARG A 108 -4.67 -1.67 8.90
N LEU A 109 -4.24 -2.56 8.01
CA LEU A 109 -4.81 -2.75 6.68
C LEU A 109 -5.69 -4.02 6.69
N THR A 110 -6.93 -3.92 6.23
CA THR A 110 -7.75 -5.11 6.02
C THR A 110 -7.33 -5.80 4.73
N ILE A 111 -7.11 -7.12 4.78
CA ILE A 111 -6.74 -7.95 3.62
C ILE A 111 -7.78 -9.05 3.40
N ASN A 112 -7.87 -9.54 2.16
CA ASN A 112 -8.71 -10.69 1.78
C ASN A 112 -10.19 -10.55 2.16
N ASP A 113 -10.66 -9.32 2.32
CA ASP A 113 -12.08 -9.03 2.51
C ASP A 113 -12.81 -9.13 1.16
N PRO A 114 -13.97 -9.81 1.08
CA PRO A 114 -14.68 -10.02 -0.19
C PRO A 114 -15.04 -8.75 -0.97
N GLY A 115 -15.17 -7.60 -0.28
CA GLY A 115 -15.45 -6.31 -0.93
C GLY A 115 -14.20 -5.63 -1.50
N THR A 116 -13.03 -6.27 -1.45
CA THR A 116 -11.78 -5.68 -1.95
C THR A 116 -11.70 -5.75 -3.46
N THR A 117 -11.52 -4.60 -4.10
CA THR A 117 -11.34 -4.48 -5.55
C THR A 117 -9.88 -4.34 -5.95
N GLY A 118 -9.00 -4.00 -5.02
CA GLY A 118 -7.58 -3.84 -5.31
C GLY A 118 -6.79 -3.32 -4.12
N TYR A 119 -5.48 -3.21 -4.32
CA TYR A 119 -4.57 -2.52 -3.41
C TYR A 119 -3.72 -1.54 -4.20
N SER A 120 -3.35 -0.41 -3.60
CA SER A 120 -2.34 0.49 -4.18
C SER A 120 -1.17 0.65 -3.25
N VAL A 121 0.03 0.70 -3.82
CA VAL A 121 1.28 0.83 -3.08
C VAL A 121 2.00 2.07 -3.54
N ALA A 122 2.27 2.97 -2.59
CA ALA A 122 3.08 4.16 -2.83
C ALA A 122 4.56 3.79 -2.71
N TRP A 123 5.35 4.19 -3.69
CA TRP A 123 6.78 3.95 -3.78
C TRP A 123 7.52 5.25 -4.03
N ASN A 124 8.51 5.55 -3.20
CA ASN A 124 9.24 6.82 -3.31
C ASN A 124 10.55 6.70 -4.08
N PRO A 125 11.14 7.83 -4.53
CA PRO A 125 12.44 7.85 -5.20
C PRO A 125 13.59 7.31 -4.35
N ALA A 126 13.45 7.35 -3.02
CA ALA A 126 14.41 6.77 -2.09
C ALA A 126 14.35 5.23 -2.01
N ARG A 127 13.63 4.57 -2.94
CA ARG A 127 13.54 3.13 -3.14
C ARG A 127 12.90 2.42 -1.94
N ARG A 128 11.79 2.97 -1.45
CA ARG A 128 11.03 2.41 -0.34
C ARG A 128 9.53 2.46 -0.61
N ALA A 129 8.84 1.37 -0.27
CA ALA A 129 7.39 1.41 -0.15
C ALA A 129 7.01 2.28 1.05
N LEU A 130 6.14 3.25 0.83
CA LEU A 130 5.69 4.18 1.86
C LEU A 130 4.39 3.73 2.51
N ARG A 131 3.47 3.21 1.70
CA ARG A 131 2.11 2.91 2.13
C ARG A 131 1.48 1.85 1.26
N ILE A 132 0.59 1.05 1.85
CA ILE A 132 -0.37 0.18 1.14
C ILE A 132 -1.77 0.67 1.48
N ALA A 133 -2.58 0.90 0.47
CA ALA A 133 -3.99 1.26 0.57
C ALA A 133 -4.85 0.13 -0.01
N ARG A 134 -5.99 -0.14 0.63
CA ARG A 134 -7.01 -1.07 0.15
C ARG A 134 -8.08 -0.28 -0.59
N HIS A 135 -8.54 -0.82 -1.72
CA HIS A 135 -9.67 -0.30 -2.49
C HIS A 135 -10.88 -1.22 -2.40
N THR A 136 -12.07 -0.61 -2.47
CA THR A 136 -13.37 -1.30 -2.50
C THR A 136 -14.22 -0.73 -3.61
N ALA A 137 -15.38 -1.31 -3.91
CA ALA A 137 -16.25 -0.83 -4.99
C ALA A 137 -16.77 0.62 -4.81
N VAL A 138 -16.65 1.19 -3.61
CA VAL A 138 -17.05 2.57 -3.29
C VAL A 138 -15.93 3.58 -3.60
N ASP A 139 -14.76 3.13 -4.09
CA ASP A 139 -13.61 3.95 -4.54
C ASP A 139 -13.32 5.19 -3.66
N ASP A 140 -12.95 4.95 -2.40
CA ASP A 140 -12.29 5.97 -1.58
C ASP A 140 -10.84 6.16 -2.05
N VAL A 141 -10.63 7.20 -2.86
CA VAL A 141 -9.33 7.60 -3.41
C VAL A 141 -8.55 8.57 -2.51
N SER A 142 -9.01 8.84 -1.29
CA SER A 142 -8.36 9.77 -0.34
C SER A 142 -6.94 9.36 0.06
N CYS A 143 -6.56 8.10 -0.16
CA CYS A 143 -5.20 7.62 0.07
C CYS A 143 -4.16 8.35 -0.78
N TYR A 144 -4.54 8.87 -1.95
CA TYR A 144 -3.63 9.59 -2.85
C TYR A 144 -3.43 11.06 -2.44
N ALA A 145 -4.43 11.70 -1.87
CA ALA A 145 -4.39 13.12 -1.49
C ALA A 145 -3.35 13.44 -0.39
N ASN A 146 -2.97 12.45 0.42
CA ASN A 146 -2.05 12.62 1.55
C ASN A 146 -0.57 12.47 1.17
N MET A 147 -0.25 12.38 -0.12
CA MET A 147 1.11 12.16 -0.63
C MET A 147 1.43 13.27 -1.64
N GLY A 148 1.97 14.38 -1.15
CA GLY A 148 2.30 15.57 -1.95
C GLY A 148 3.69 15.54 -2.60
N ASP A 149 4.34 14.38 -2.67
CA ASP A 149 5.61 14.23 -3.40
C ASP A 149 5.29 13.73 -4.81
N ASP A 150 5.42 14.62 -5.78
CA ASP A 150 5.16 14.38 -7.21
C ASP A 150 6.04 13.26 -7.79
N ALA A 151 7.13 12.89 -7.11
CA ALA A 151 8.00 11.80 -7.51
C ALA A 151 7.58 10.42 -6.95
N THR A 152 6.45 10.33 -6.25
CA THR A 152 5.91 9.07 -5.73
C THR A 152 5.24 8.25 -6.84
N ALA A 153 5.83 7.11 -7.17
CA ALA A 153 5.22 6.13 -8.05
C ALA A 153 4.13 5.34 -7.31
N TRP A 154 3.02 5.08 -7.99
CA TRP A 154 1.92 4.28 -7.44
C TRP A 154 1.69 3.02 -8.26
N LEU A 155 1.79 1.87 -7.61
CA LEU A 155 1.53 0.57 -8.21
C LEU A 155 0.18 0.07 -7.74
N HIS A 156 -0.77 -0.09 -8.66
CA HIS A 156 -2.08 -0.67 -8.37
C HIS A 156 -2.07 -2.17 -8.63
N ILE A 157 -2.64 -2.94 -7.71
CA ILE A 157 -2.83 -4.39 -7.77
C ILE A 157 -4.35 -4.63 -7.80
N PRO A 158 -4.97 -4.74 -8.99
CA PRO A 158 -6.39 -5.03 -9.07
C PRO A 158 -6.63 -6.46 -8.57
N ILE A 159 -7.69 -6.68 -7.80
CA ILE A 159 -8.12 -8.00 -7.30
C ILE A 159 -9.41 -8.39 -8.03
N SER A 160 -9.42 -9.59 -8.62
CA SER A 160 -10.57 -10.14 -9.34
C SER A 160 -11.58 -10.74 -8.38
N ARG A 161 -12.82 -10.98 -8.84
CA ARG A 161 -13.85 -11.61 -8.02
C ARG A 161 -13.38 -13.00 -7.56
N GLY A 162 -13.43 -13.26 -6.25
CA GLY A 162 -12.98 -14.53 -5.65
C GLY A 162 -11.46 -14.69 -5.54
N GLU A 163 -10.68 -13.74 -6.06
CA GLU A 163 -9.24 -13.73 -5.91
C GLU A 163 -8.84 -13.12 -4.56
N LEU A 164 -7.84 -13.71 -3.90
CA LEU A 164 -7.34 -13.26 -2.62
C LEU A 164 -5.81 -13.11 -2.68
N LEU A 165 -5.24 -12.33 -1.76
CA LEU A 165 -3.81 -12.38 -1.50
C LEU A 165 -3.48 -13.74 -0.86
N ALA A 166 -2.49 -14.44 -1.40
CA ALA A 166 -2.08 -15.77 -0.96
C ALA A 166 -0.72 -15.77 -0.26
N GLY A 167 0.17 -14.85 -0.62
CA GLY A 167 1.52 -14.83 -0.04
C GLY A 167 2.19 -13.48 -0.14
N LEU A 168 3.03 -13.21 0.87
CA LEU A 168 3.95 -12.09 0.90
C LEU A 168 5.37 -12.61 0.83
N TRP A 169 6.17 -11.94 0.01
CA TRP A 169 7.57 -12.25 -0.22
C TRP A 169 8.36 -10.95 -0.13
N ARG A 170 9.63 -11.08 0.26
CA ARG A 170 10.61 -9.99 0.25
C ARG A 170 11.68 -10.32 -0.78
N ARG A 171 12.16 -9.27 -1.45
CA ARG A 171 13.36 -9.33 -2.28
C ARG A 171 14.40 -8.39 -1.69
N ASP A 172 15.55 -8.92 -1.35
CA ASP A 172 16.67 -8.16 -0.80
C ASP A 172 17.73 -7.96 -1.88
N CYS A 173 18.24 -6.74 -1.97
CA CYS A 173 19.37 -6.36 -2.82
C CYS A 173 20.36 -5.53 -2.01
N TYR A 174 21.65 -5.82 -2.13
CA TYR A 174 22.70 -4.98 -1.57
C TYR A 174 23.24 -4.05 -2.66
N LEU A 175 22.95 -2.76 -2.54
CA LEU A 175 23.32 -1.76 -3.54
C LEU A 175 23.88 -0.51 -2.87
N TYR A 176 25.03 0.00 -3.34
CA TYR A 176 25.68 1.21 -2.81
C TYR A 176 25.81 1.24 -1.27
N ARG A 177 26.20 0.11 -0.67
CA ARG A 177 26.30 -0.07 0.80
C ARG A 177 24.97 0.08 1.55
N ARG A 178 23.84 -0.13 0.87
CA ARG A 178 22.49 -0.09 1.45
C ARG A 178 21.74 -1.38 1.13
N ASN A 179 21.01 -1.89 2.12
CA ASN A 179 20.02 -2.94 1.90
C ASN A 179 18.75 -2.30 1.32
N ILE A 180 18.38 -2.71 0.11
CA ILE A 180 17.10 -2.39 -0.52
C ILE A 180 16.20 -3.60 -0.34
N VAL A 181 14.98 -3.37 0.14
CA VAL A 181 13.98 -4.40 0.37
C VAL A 181 12.74 -4.05 -0.44
N ASP A 182 12.42 -4.90 -1.40
CA ASP A 182 11.20 -4.80 -2.19
C ASP A 182 10.17 -5.83 -1.69
N PHE A 183 8.90 -5.53 -1.93
CA PHE A 183 7.81 -6.45 -1.63
C PHE A 183 7.34 -7.17 -2.86
N ILE A 184 6.93 -8.42 -2.68
CA ILE A 184 6.28 -9.19 -3.72
C ILE A 184 5.00 -9.78 -3.14
N VAL A 185 3.90 -9.55 -3.85
CA VAL A 185 2.57 -10.04 -3.48
C VAL A 185 2.19 -11.13 -4.47
N VAL A 186 1.75 -12.28 -3.95
CA VAL A 186 1.24 -13.39 -4.74
C VAL A 186 -0.24 -13.57 -4.42
N THR A 187 -1.05 -13.77 -5.44
CA THR A 187 -2.51 -14.00 -5.29
C THR A 187 -2.88 -15.46 -5.45
N THR A 188 -4.11 -15.83 -5.07
CA THR A 188 -4.66 -17.18 -5.28
C THR A 188 -4.83 -17.55 -6.75
N ALA A 189 -4.88 -16.56 -7.64
CA ALA A 189 -4.85 -16.77 -9.10
C ALA A 189 -3.43 -17.01 -9.64
N GLY A 190 -2.41 -17.05 -8.77
CA GLY A 190 -1.01 -17.25 -9.17
C GLY A 190 -0.34 -16.01 -9.78
N ARG A 191 -0.99 -14.84 -9.73
CA ARG A 191 -0.39 -13.58 -10.19
C ARG A 191 0.68 -13.12 -9.19
N VAL A 192 1.80 -12.63 -9.73
CA VAL A 192 2.95 -12.17 -8.95
C VAL A 192 3.17 -10.70 -9.24
N HIS A 193 2.96 -9.86 -8.23
CA HIS A 193 3.13 -8.42 -8.29
C HIS A 193 4.40 -8.03 -7.56
N VAL A 194 5.38 -7.50 -8.30
CA VAL A 194 6.63 -6.98 -7.74
C VAL A 194 6.44 -5.50 -7.44
N LEU A 195 6.54 -5.16 -6.17
CA LEU A 195 6.38 -3.81 -5.63
C LEU A 195 7.76 -3.28 -5.25
N GLY A 196 8.48 -2.85 -6.29
CA GLY A 196 9.84 -2.36 -6.17
C GLY A 196 10.54 -2.34 -7.51
N GLN A 197 11.79 -1.88 -7.49
CA GLN A 197 12.51 -1.54 -8.73
C GLN A 197 12.76 -2.77 -9.61
N HIS A 198 12.78 -2.59 -10.93
CA HIS A 198 13.18 -3.64 -11.85
C HIS A 198 14.64 -4.07 -11.59
N PRO A 199 14.93 -5.37 -11.47
CA PRO A 199 16.30 -5.85 -11.27
C PRO A 199 17.27 -5.36 -12.33
N ALA A 200 18.31 -4.66 -11.92
CA ALA A 200 19.37 -4.22 -12.83
C ALA A 200 20.32 -5.38 -13.15
N PRO A 201 20.82 -5.46 -14.41
CA PRO A 201 21.83 -6.44 -14.79
C PRO A 201 23.07 -6.37 -13.89
N GLY A 202 23.64 -7.53 -13.54
CA GLY A 202 24.84 -7.61 -12.70
C GLY A 202 24.60 -7.44 -11.19
N GLN A 203 23.36 -7.20 -10.75
CA GLN A 203 23.01 -7.16 -9.32
C GLN A 203 22.48 -8.51 -8.82
N SER A 204 22.86 -8.86 -7.59
CA SER A 204 22.39 -10.08 -6.93
C SER A 204 21.17 -9.78 -6.06
N TYR A 205 20.12 -10.58 -6.24
CA TYR A 205 18.86 -10.47 -5.50
C TYR A 205 18.56 -11.78 -4.79
N THR A 206 18.19 -11.70 -3.52
CA THR A 206 17.68 -12.85 -2.77
C THR A 206 16.18 -12.71 -2.54
N TYR A 207 15.47 -13.82 -2.52
CA TYR A 207 14.02 -13.86 -2.39
C TYR A 207 13.66 -14.79 -1.25
N SER A 208 12.85 -14.31 -0.32
CA SER A 208 12.37 -15.14 0.79
C SER A 208 10.89 -14.90 1.05
N ARG A 209 10.19 -15.97 1.44
CA ARG A 209 8.78 -15.88 1.82
C ARG A 209 8.70 -15.18 3.17
N VAL A 210 7.88 -14.13 3.24
CA VAL A 210 7.56 -13.43 4.48
C VAL A 210 6.46 -14.19 5.19
N ALA A 211 5.35 -14.44 4.50
CA ALA A 211 4.23 -15.19 5.06
C ALA A 211 3.35 -15.80 3.98
N LYS A 212 2.77 -16.97 4.27
CA LYS A 212 1.56 -17.46 3.62
C LYS A 212 0.36 -16.78 4.28
N LEU A 213 -0.52 -16.21 3.45
CA LEU A 213 -1.69 -15.49 3.92
C LEU A 213 -2.90 -16.43 3.94
N ARG A 214 -3.67 -16.36 5.02
CA ARG A 214 -4.91 -17.13 5.17
C ARG A 214 -5.92 -16.72 4.09
N ARG A 215 -6.67 -17.68 3.57
CA ARG A 215 -7.71 -17.50 2.55
C ARG A 215 -9.03 -16.98 3.13
N GLN A 216 -8.95 -15.99 4.00
CA GLN A 216 -10.10 -15.35 4.65
C GLN A 216 -9.77 -13.90 4.97
N ARG A 217 -10.79 -13.10 5.27
CA ARG A 217 -10.61 -11.74 5.77
C ARG A 217 -9.66 -11.72 6.96
N ASP A 218 -8.65 -10.87 6.88
CA ASP A 218 -7.66 -10.71 7.93
C ASP A 218 -7.10 -9.27 7.97
N TYR A 219 -6.11 -9.04 8.82
CA TYR A 219 -5.43 -7.77 9.00
C TYR A 219 -3.92 -7.92 8.83
N LEU A 220 -3.36 -7.01 8.05
CA LEU A 220 -1.93 -6.74 7.99
C LEU A 220 -1.65 -5.50 8.84
N PHE A 221 -0.79 -5.61 9.84
CA PHE A 221 -0.30 -4.48 10.62
C PHE A 221 1.00 -3.99 9.98
N ILE A 222 1.06 -2.71 9.67
CA ILE A 222 2.13 -2.10 8.88
C ILE A 222 2.73 -0.97 9.71
N ASP A 223 4.00 -1.09 10.09
CA ASP A 223 4.74 0.06 10.62
C ASP A 223 5.19 0.95 9.47
N ASN A 224 4.54 2.10 9.30
CA ASN A 224 4.83 3.04 8.22
C ASN A 224 5.38 4.39 8.71
N SER A 225 5.95 4.46 9.92
CA SER A 225 6.43 5.72 10.51
C SER A 225 7.55 6.40 9.72
N ALA A 226 8.33 5.66 8.92
CA ALA A 226 9.38 6.18 8.06
C ALA A 226 9.47 5.38 6.74
N GLY A 227 8.29 5.20 6.12
CA GLY A 227 8.06 4.15 5.13
C GLY A 227 7.78 2.81 5.79
N ILE A 228 7.47 1.77 5.01
CA ILE A 228 7.12 0.46 5.56
C ILE A 228 8.37 -0.21 6.12
N ARG A 229 8.51 -0.21 7.45
CA ARG A 229 9.66 -0.77 8.17
C ARG A 229 9.44 -2.20 8.64
N GLU A 230 8.20 -2.54 8.95
CA GLU A 230 7.84 -3.85 9.47
C GLU A 230 6.40 -4.22 9.09
N LEU A 231 6.19 -5.51 8.82
CA LEU A 231 4.89 -6.11 8.73
C LEU A 231 4.64 -7.03 9.92
N ALA A 232 3.42 -7.04 10.45
CA ALA A 232 3.00 -8.04 11.41
C ALA A 232 1.63 -8.62 11.03
N LEU A 233 1.52 -9.93 11.09
CA LEU A 233 0.31 -10.68 10.75
C LEU A 233 0.35 -12.07 11.37
N THR A 234 -0.79 -12.77 11.36
CA THR A 234 -0.86 -14.18 11.78
C THR A 234 -0.80 -15.06 10.53
N PRO A 235 0.34 -15.70 10.22
CA PRO A 235 0.47 -16.47 8.98
C PRO A 235 -0.45 -17.69 8.98
N GLU A 236 -0.72 -18.20 7.79
CA GLU A 236 -1.22 -19.56 7.62
C GLU A 236 -0.10 -20.56 7.94
N PRO A 237 -0.38 -21.67 8.64
CA PRO A 237 0.62 -22.71 8.91
C PRO A 237 1.27 -23.22 7.61
N GLU A 238 2.58 -23.46 7.65
CA GLU A 238 3.28 -24.07 6.52
C GLU A 238 3.11 -25.58 6.54
N GLU A 239 2.76 -26.19 5.41
CA GLU A 239 2.76 -27.65 5.26
C GLU A 239 4.18 -28.16 4.94
N ALA A 240 4.52 -29.36 5.41
CA ALA A 240 5.88 -29.92 5.32
C ALA A 240 6.44 -30.05 3.89
N ASN A 241 5.57 -30.12 2.88
CA ASN A 241 5.95 -30.30 1.46
C ASN A 241 5.71 -29.05 0.60
N GLU A 242 5.55 -27.87 1.21
CA GLU A 242 5.31 -26.65 0.45
C GLU A 242 6.53 -26.17 -0.33
N THR A 243 6.35 -25.96 -1.64
CA THR A 243 7.37 -25.37 -2.50
C THR A 243 7.66 -23.93 -2.09
N ARG A 244 8.88 -23.67 -1.61
CA ARG A 244 9.37 -22.34 -1.23
C ARG A 244 10.00 -21.54 -2.37
N ASN A 245 9.70 -21.89 -3.62
CA ASN A 245 10.25 -21.20 -4.78
C ASN A 245 9.24 -20.22 -5.37
N LEU A 246 9.63 -18.94 -5.41
CA LEU A 246 8.86 -17.91 -6.10
C LEU A 246 9.10 -17.99 -7.61
N ARG A 247 8.06 -18.27 -8.39
CA ARG A 247 8.09 -18.10 -9.85
C ARG A 247 7.98 -16.62 -10.19
N LYS A 248 9.12 -15.96 -10.30
CA LYS A 248 9.17 -14.54 -10.65
C LYS A 248 8.77 -14.32 -12.12
N PRO A 249 8.07 -13.23 -12.44
CA PRO A 249 7.88 -12.85 -13.83
C PRO A 249 9.24 -12.46 -14.43
N ALA A 250 9.55 -13.00 -15.60
CA ALA A 250 10.79 -12.71 -16.31
C ALA A 250 10.50 -11.66 -17.39
N PRO A 251 11.22 -10.52 -17.41
CA PRO A 251 11.13 -9.59 -18.52
C PRO A 251 11.63 -10.27 -19.79
N GLU A 252 10.84 -10.21 -20.86
CA GLU A 252 11.30 -10.59 -22.19
C GLU A 252 12.08 -9.45 -22.87
N SER A 253 11.97 -8.22 -22.38
CA SER A 253 12.72 -7.06 -22.85
C SER A 253 14.05 -6.90 -22.12
N CYS A 254 15.05 -6.33 -22.81
CA CYS A 254 16.27 -5.88 -22.17
C CYS A 254 15.98 -4.82 -21.10
N TYR A 255 16.86 -4.74 -20.10
CA TYR A 255 16.84 -3.65 -19.14
C TYR A 255 17.03 -2.31 -19.87
N PRO A 256 16.27 -1.25 -19.53
CA PRO A 256 16.37 0.04 -20.20
C PRO A 256 17.81 0.60 -20.18
N ALA A 257 18.34 0.93 -21.36
CA ALA A 257 19.66 1.57 -21.49
C ALA A 257 19.49 3.08 -21.32
N ILE A 258 19.61 3.59 -20.08
CA ILE A 258 19.44 5.02 -19.77
C ILE A 258 20.52 5.51 -18.81
N THR A 259 20.82 6.81 -18.89
CA THR A 259 21.81 7.53 -18.09
C THR A 259 21.25 8.11 -16.79
N SER A 260 19.93 8.02 -16.56
CA SER A 260 19.25 8.61 -15.40
C SER A 260 19.31 7.70 -14.15
N VAL A 261 19.15 8.31 -12.98
CA VAL A 261 19.13 7.63 -11.66
C VAL A 261 17.72 7.08 -11.33
N GLU A 262 16.83 7.04 -12.31
CA GLU A 262 15.41 6.74 -12.14
C GLU A 262 15.14 5.31 -11.68
N SER A 263 14.00 5.12 -11.03
CA SER A 263 13.54 3.80 -10.58
C SER A 263 12.58 3.22 -11.61
N PHE A 264 13.06 2.23 -12.37
CA PHE A 264 12.23 1.48 -13.30
C PHE A 264 11.34 0.48 -12.57
N PHE A 265 10.13 0.27 -13.04
CA PHE A 265 9.26 -0.81 -12.57
C PHE A 265 8.92 -1.74 -13.71
N TYR A 266 8.92 -3.04 -13.43
CA TYR A 266 8.49 -4.03 -14.41
C TYR A 266 7.11 -4.56 -14.05
N THR A 267 6.16 -4.27 -14.94
CA THR A 267 4.78 -4.71 -14.88
C THR A 267 4.38 -5.20 -16.27
N PHE A 268 3.44 -6.15 -16.30
CA PHE A 268 2.99 -6.76 -17.54
C PHE A 268 1.56 -7.25 -17.37
N ALA A 269 0.84 -7.35 -18.48
CA ALA A 269 -0.47 -7.94 -18.51
C ALA A 269 -0.76 -8.54 -19.91
N PRO A 270 -1.59 -9.60 -19.98
CA PRO A 270 -2.02 -10.15 -21.27
C PRO A 270 -2.93 -9.16 -22.00
N LEU A 271 -2.96 -9.24 -23.34
CA LEU A 271 -3.88 -8.45 -24.17
C LEU A 271 -5.00 -9.29 -24.79
N ALA A 272 -4.96 -10.60 -24.55
CA ALA A 272 -6.01 -11.49 -25.01
C ALA A 272 -7.29 -11.22 -24.22
N ASN A 273 -8.44 -11.27 -24.90
CA ASN A 273 -9.78 -11.17 -24.32
C ASN A 273 -9.99 -9.89 -23.51
N LEU A 274 -9.46 -8.77 -24.00
CA LEU A 274 -9.60 -7.46 -23.38
C LEU A 274 -10.91 -6.81 -23.83
N ASP A 275 -11.72 -6.37 -22.86
CA ASP A 275 -12.99 -5.69 -23.14
C ASP A 275 -12.85 -4.17 -22.98
N LEU A 276 -12.13 -3.72 -21.94
CA LEU A 276 -11.99 -2.29 -21.63
C LEU A 276 -10.54 -1.91 -21.26
N ILE A 277 -10.18 -0.68 -21.63
CA ILE A 277 -8.94 -0.02 -21.27
C ILE A 277 -9.24 1.34 -20.63
N LYS A 278 -8.61 1.62 -19.48
CA LYS A 278 -8.50 2.96 -18.92
C LYS A 278 -7.05 3.40 -18.93
N THR A 279 -6.78 4.60 -19.40
CA THR A 279 -5.44 5.23 -19.32
C THR A 279 -5.30 5.97 -18.01
N CYS A 280 -4.22 5.74 -17.28
CA CYS A 280 -3.79 6.58 -16.16
C CYS A 280 -2.81 7.61 -16.71
N SER A 281 -3.10 8.90 -16.51
CA SER A 281 -2.27 9.98 -17.05
C SER A 281 -1.93 11.03 -16.00
N PHE A 282 -0.71 11.54 -16.05
CA PHE A 282 -0.24 12.66 -15.24
C PHE A 282 0.36 13.72 -16.17
N GLU A 283 -0.07 14.97 -16.04
CA GLU A 283 0.41 16.09 -16.87
C GLU A 283 0.42 15.80 -18.39
N GLY A 284 -0.58 15.06 -18.88
CA GLY A 284 -0.69 14.69 -20.30
C GLY A 284 0.17 13.50 -20.73
N VAL A 285 0.95 12.91 -19.83
CA VAL A 285 1.75 11.71 -20.06
C VAL A 285 1.01 10.48 -19.54
N VAL A 286 0.89 9.43 -20.35
CA VAL A 286 0.31 8.15 -19.89
C VAL A 286 1.34 7.43 -19.02
N THR A 287 1.03 7.32 -17.73
CA THR A 287 1.90 6.67 -16.73
C THR A 287 1.53 5.22 -16.50
N GLY A 288 0.31 4.81 -16.84
CA GLY A 288 -0.12 3.42 -16.73
C GLY A 288 -1.46 3.14 -17.39
N LEU A 289 -1.85 1.88 -17.34
CA LEU A 289 -3.07 1.36 -17.96
C LEU A 289 -3.75 0.41 -16.99
N LEU A 290 -5.07 0.49 -16.93
CA LEU A 290 -5.92 -0.48 -16.25
C LEU A 290 -6.75 -1.22 -17.30
N PHE A 291 -6.66 -2.54 -17.27
CA PHE A 291 -7.33 -3.46 -18.18
C PHE A 291 -8.47 -4.18 -17.47
N GLN A 292 -9.54 -4.40 -18.21
CA GLN A 292 -10.62 -5.29 -17.84
C GLN A 292 -10.86 -6.30 -18.95
N TYR A 293 -10.89 -7.57 -18.56
CA TYR A 293 -11.04 -8.69 -19.47
C TYR A 293 -12.47 -9.21 -19.51
N HIS A 294 -12.77 -10.01 -20.53
CA HIS A 294 -14.06 -10.63 -20.75
C HIS A 294 -14.57 -11.46 -19.56
N ASP A 295 -13.66 -12.11 -18.83
CA ASP A 295 -13.98 -12.88 -17.61
C ASP A 295 -14.25 -11.99 -16.38
N GLY A 296 -14.22 -10.66 -16.54
CA GLY A 296 -14.36 -9.68 -15.47
C GLY A 296 -13.12 -9.49 -14.61
N SER A 297 -12.02 -10.21 -14.90
CA SER A 297 -10.73 -9.99 -14.24
C SER A 297 -10.13 -8.66 -14.68
N ARG A 298 -9.16 -8.18 -13.89
CA ARG A 298 -8.49 -6.90 -14.13
C ARG A 298 -6.99 -7.03 -13.97
N ALA A 299 -6.25 -6.26 -14.75
CA ALA A 299 -4.80 -6.14 -14.64
C ALA A 299 -4.36 -4.69 -14.85
N SER A 300 -3.19 -4.35 -14.34
CA SER A 300 -2.59 -3.02 -14.44
C SER A 300 -1.18 -3.13 -15.00
N VAL A 301 -0.78 -2.14 -15.79
CA VAL A 301 0.57 -1.98 -16.31
C VAL A 301 1.02 -0.54 -16.10
N GLY A 302 2.27 -0.34 -15.71
CA GLY A 302 2.83 0.97 -15.37
C GLY A 302 2.41 1.47 -13.99
N GLN A 303 2.50 2.78 -13.82
CA GLN A 303 2.07 3.47 -12.62
C GLN A 303 0.59 3.81 -12.73
N VAL A 304 -0.23 3.31 -11.81
CA VAL A 304 -1.68 3.47 -11.85
C VAL A 304 -2.17 4.07 -10.54
N ARG A 305 -2.75 5.26 -10.68
CA ARG A 305 -3.50 5.99 -9.66
C ARG A 305 -4.98 5.98 -10.06
N LEU A 306 -5.85 5.47 -9.18
CA LEU A 306 -7.27 5.35 -9.51
C LEU A 306 -7.95 6.73 -9.69
N ASP A 307 -7.44 7.76 -9.00
CA ASP A 307 -7.91 9.15 -9.15
C ASP A 307 -7.45 9.83 -10.46
N TRP A 308 -6.53 9.22 -11.21
CA TRP A 308 -6.01 9.72 -12.49
C TRP A 308 -6.44 8.87 -13.70
N LEU A 309 -7.38 7.94 -13.49
CA LEU A 309 -7.92 7.15 -14.58
C LEU A 309 -8.82 8.01 -15.48
N GLY A 310 -8.52 7.99 -16.77
CA GLY A 310 -9.35 8.56 -17.81
C GLY A 310 -10.59 7.72 -18.12
N PRO A 311 -11.35 8.11 -19.16
CA PRO A 311 -12.57 7.42 -19.56
C PRO A 311 -12.30 5.99 -20.03
N GLU A 312 -13.31 5.14 -19.88
CA GLU A 312 -13.31 3.77 -20.40
C GLU A 312 -13.32 3.79 -21.93
N GLN A 313 -12.42 3.00 -22.51
CA GLN A 313 -12.36 2.76 -23.94
C GLN A 313 -12.64 1.28 -24.19
N GLN A 314 -13.59 0.98 -25.07
CA GLN A 314 -13.83 -0.38 -25.51
C GLN A 314 -12.64 -0.87 -26.34
N ALA A 315 -12.19 -2.08 -26.04
CA ALA A 315 -11.26 -2.81 -26.88
C ALA A 315 -12.09 -3.76 -27.76
N PRO A 316 -12.25 -3.49 -29.07
CA PRO A 316 -12.99 -4.38 -29.94
C PRO A 316 -12.36 -5.77 -29.95
N HIS A 317 -13.20 -6.79 -30.03
CA HIS A 317 -12.75 -8.16 -30.22
C HIS A 317 -11.91 -8.21 -31.51
N GLU A 318 -10.67 -8.70 -31.42
CA GLU A 318 -9.68 -8.75 -32.53
C GLU A 318 -9.01 -7.42 -32.93
N ALA A 319 -9.14 -6.35 -32.14
CA ALA A 319 -8.43 -5.11 -32.41
C ALA A 319 -6.91 -5.22 -32.21
N ILE A 320 -6.15 -4.57 -33.11
CA ILE A 320 -4.72 -4.32 -32.91
C ILE A 320 -4.57 -3.11 -31.99
N ILE A 321 -4.15 -3.35 -30.75
CA ILE A 321 -3.85 -2.30 -29.78
C ILE A 321 -2.38 -1.87 -29.96
N ARG A 322 -2.14 -0.56 -30.03
CA ARG A 322 -0.82 0.03 -30.31
C ARG A 322 -0.51 1.17 -29.37
N PHE A 323 0.74 1.22 -28.92
CA PHE A 323 1.22 2.28 -28.05
C PHE A 323 2.29 3.05 -28.80
N ALA A 324 2.08 4.35 -28.95
CA ALA A 324 3.12 5.23 -29.46
C ALA A 324 4.05 5.59 -28.30
N MET A 325 5.29 5.10 -28.36
CA MET A 325 6.34 5.48 -27.42
C MET A 325 7.14 6.65 -27.98
N SER A 326 7.30 7.69 -27.18
CA SER A 326 8.13 8.85 -27.43
C SER A 326 9.20 8.97 -26.35
N ARG A 327 10.12 9.93 -26.48
CA ARG A 327 11.15 10.22 -25.47
C ARG A 327 11.04 11.66 -25.00
N THR A 328 11.26 11.89 -23.71
CA THR A 328 11.43 13.24 -23.15
C THR A 328 12.74 13.86 -23.64
N ALA A 329 12.97 15.15 -23.32
CA ALA A 329 14.26 15.80 -23.58
C ALA A 329 15.43 15.04 -22.94
N ASP A 330 15.19 14.45 -21.76
CA ASP A 330 16.15 13.63 -21.00
C ASP A 330 16.24 12.17 -21.49
N GLN A 331 15.66 11.87 -22.66
CA GLN A 331 15.63 10.54 -23.28
C GLN A 331 14.79 9.48 -22.55
N CYS A 332 14.02 9.85 -21.52
CA CYS A 332 13.14 8.94 -20.80
C CYS A 332 11.96 8.52 -21.70
N PRO A 333 11.70 7.21 -21.87
CA PRO A 333 10.59 6.76 -22.69
C PRO A 333 9.24 7.08 -22.02
N TYR A 334 8.27 7.52 -22.80
CA TYR A 334 6.88 7.69 -22.33
C TYR A 334 5.88 7.32 -23.42
N VAL A 335 4.66 6.98 -23.03
CA VAL A 335 3.57 6.74 -23.99
C VAL A 335 2.87 8.07 -24.29
N GLY A 336 2.95 8.51 -25.54
CA GLY A 336 2.36 9.77 -25.98
C GLY A 336 0.92 9.61 -26.46
N SER A 337 0.05 10.55 -26.09
CA SER A 337 -1.20 10.78 -26.82
C SER A 337 -0.91 11.68 -28.01
N ARG A 338 -1.03 11.20 -29.26
CA ARG A 338 -0.84 12.07 -30.43
C ARG A 338 -1.89 13.21 -30.39
N PRO A 339 -1.48 14.49 -30.44
CA PRO A 339 -2.41 15.59 -30.63
C PRO A 339 -2.84 15.57 -32.11
N GLY A 340 -4.10 15.24 -32.38
CA GLY A 340 -4.68 15.35 -33.73
C GLY A 340 -5.48 14.15 -34.22
N VAL A 341 -5.50 13.02 -33.51
CA VAL A 341 -6.38 11.90 -33.86
C VAL A 341 -7.19 11.51 -32.63
N ARG A 342 -8.46 11.92 -32.58
CA ARG A 342 -9.43 11.28 -31.70
C ARG A 342 -9.54 9.83 -32.17
N GLY A 343 -8.88 8.93 -31.44
CA GLY A 343 -8.96 7.48 -31.60
C GLY A 343 -8.46 6.98 -32.95
N ALA A 344 -7.21 6.55 -33.05
CA ALA A 344 -6.84 5.52 -34.04
C ALA A 344 -5.51 4.86 -33.68
N PHE A 345 -5.59 3.57 -33.39
CA PHE A 345 -4.50 2.62 -33.46
C PHE A 345 -4.22 2.34 -34.95
N GLY A 346 -3.03 2.66 -35.48
CA GLY A 346 -2.68 2.46 -36.89
C GLY A 346 -1.38 1.68 -37.15
N GLU A 347 -1.48 0.72 -38.09
CA GLU A 347 -0.49 0.24 -39.10
C GLU A 347 0.82 -0.49 -38.72
N GLU A 348 0.92 -1.84 -38.81
CA GLU A 348 2.15 -2.69 -38.74
C GLU A 348 2.98 -2.96 -37.44
N LEU A 349 3.57 -4.17 -37.41
CA LEU A 349 4.40 -4.92 -36.42
C LEU A 349 3.72 -5.63 -35.22
N ALA A 350 3.98 -6.94 -35.14
CA ALA A 350 3.37 -7.91 -34.23
C ALA A 350 4.23 -8.20 -32.97
N SER A 351 3.61 -8.25 -31.79
CA SER A 351 3.67 -9.37 -30.82
C SER A 351 3.04 -8.95 -29.47
N ARG A 352 2.59 -9.96 -28.71
CA ARG A 352 1.68 -9.88 -27.56
C ARG A 352 2.37 -9.35 -26.29
N GLN A 353 1.58 -8.68 -25.43
CA GLN A 353 1.91 -7.99 -24.15
C GLN A 353 2.30 -6.51 -24.28
N ILE A 354 1.61 -5.67 -23.50
CA ILE A 354 2.03 -4.28 -23.27
C ILE A 354 3.08 -4.28 -22.18
N ARG A 355 4.21 -3.64 -22.48
CA ARG A 355 5.36 -3.50 -21.59
C ARG A 355 5.61 -2.02 -21.41
N LEU A 356 5.35 -1.51 -20.21
CA LEU A 356 5.77 -0.18 -19.81
C LEU A 356 6.96 -0.36 -18.87
N GLY A 357 8.16 -0.27 -19.44
CA GLY A 357 9.33 0.14 -18.67
C GLY A 357 9.34 1.66 -18.71
N LEU A 358 8.76 2.29 -17.68
CA LEU A 358 8.97 3.70 -17.39
C LEU A 358 10.23 3.83 -16.56
#